data_AF-A0AAW8AIL2-F1
#
_entry.id   AF-A0AAW8AIL2-F1
#
_cell.length_a   1.000
_cell.length_b   1.000
_cell.length_c   1.000
_cell.angle_alpha   90.00
_cell.angle_beta   90.00
_cell.angle_gamma   90.00
#
_symmetry.space_group_name_H-M   'P 1'
#
loop_
_entity.id
_entity.type
_entity.pdbx_description
1 polymer ?
#
loop_
_entity_poly.entity_id
_entity_poly.type
_entity_poly.pdbx_seq_one_letter_code
_entity_poly.pdbx_strand_id
1 'polypeptide(L)'
;ITYAKGASVLKQLVAYVGLEPFLAGLREYFREHAFGNATFDDLLGSLEKSSGRDLSDWGRQWLKTTGLNILRPDFDVDADGKFTRFAVLQDG
;
A
#
# COMPACT_ATOMS: atom_id res chain seq x y z
N ILE A 1 1.22 -16.20 -3.96
CA ILE A 1 0.36 -15.08 -3.50
C ILE A 1 -1.06 -15.42 -3.92
N THR A 2 -1.96 -15.68 -2.97
CA THR A 2 -3.35 -16.06 -3.24
C THR A 2 -4.17 -14.82 -3.68
N TYR A 3 -5.19 -15.00 -4.51
CA TYR A 3 -6.06 -13.93 -5.06
C TYR A 3 -6.52 -12.89 -4.02
N ALA A 4 -6.79 -13.32 -2.78
CA ALA A 4 -7.22 -12.43 -1.71
C ALA A 4 -6.16 -11.38 -1.31
N LYS A 5 -4.87 -11.76 -1.24
CA LYS A 5 -3.80 -10.80 -0.90
C LYS A 5 -3.62 -9.78 -2.03
N GLY A 6 -3.69 -10.22 -3.29
CA GLY A 6 -3.61 -9.34 -4.46
C GLY A 6 -4.72 -8.29 -4.49
N ALA A 7 -5.97 -8.68 -4.21
CA ALA A 7 -7.09 -7.73 -4.16
C ALA A 7 -6.92 -6.68 -3.04
N SER A 8 -6.43 -7.08 -1.86
CA SER A 8 -6.16 -6.14 -0.76
C SER A 8 -5.03 -5.16 -1.10
N VAL A 9 -3.98 -5.62 -1.77
CA VAL A 9 -2.86 -4.80 -2.24
C VAL A 9 -3.35 -3.72 -3.21
N LEU A 10 -4.23 -4.05 -4.14
CA LEU A 10 -4.83 -3.06 -5.07
C LEU A 10 -5.71 -2.05 -4.34
N LYS A 11 -6.56 -2.50 -3.40
CA LYS A 11 -7.36 -1.58 -2.58
C LYS A 11 -6.50 -0.60 -1.79
N GLN A 12 -5.39 -1.09 -1.25
CA GLN A 12 -4.47 -0.26 -0.50
C GLN A 12 -3.72 0.74 -1.41
N LEU A 13 -3.34 0.35 -2.62
CA LEU A 13 -2.78 1.27 -3.61
C LEU A 13 -3.74 2.41 -3.91
N VAL A 14 -5.01 2.11 -4.20
CA VAL A 14 -6.05 3.12 -4.45
C VAL A 14 -6.16 4.08 -3.26
N ALA A 15 -6.14 3.54 -2.02
CA ALA A 15 -6.20 4.37 -0.82
C ALA A 15 -4.94 5.23 -0.62
N TYR A 16 -3.77 4.76 -1.04
CA TYR A 16 -2.50 5.46 -0.86
C TYR A 16 -2.27 6.56 -1.90
N VAL A 17 -2.61 6.30 -3.18
CA VAL A 17 -2.36 7.24 -4.29
C VAL A 17 -3.57 8.11 -4.62
N GLY A 18 -4.77 7.71 -4.20
CA GLY A 18 -6.04 8.35 -4.54
C GLY A 18 -6.68 7.74 -5.80
N LEU A 19 -8.02 7.74 -5.85
CA LEU A 19 -8.77 7.08 -6.91
C LEU A 19 -8.51 7.70 -8.31
N GLU A 20 -8.57 9.03 -8.43
CA GLU A 20 -8.37 9.70 -9.72
C GLU A 20 -6.94 9.48 -10.27
N PRO A 21 -5.86 9.70 -9.49
CA PRO A 21 -4.51 9.34 -9.92
C PRO A 21 -4.35 7.86 -10.27
N PHE A 22 -4.99 6.96 -9.51
CA PHE A 22 -4.95 5.53 -9.78
C PHE A 22 -5.56 5.19 -11.14
N LEU A 23 -6.76 5.71 -11.44
CA LEU A 23 -7.40 5.50 -12.74
C LEU A 23 -6.62 6.14 -13.89
N ALA A 24 -6.01 7.31 -13.68
CA ALA A 24 -5.13 7.93 -14.65
C ALA A 24 -3.90 7.08 -14.94
N GLY A 25 -3.24 6.54 -13.91
CA GLY A 25 -2.10 5.66 -14.06
C GLY A 25 -2.45 4.35 -14.74
N LEU A 26 -3.62 3.76 -14.45
CA LEU A 26 -4.09 2.55 -15.14
C LEU A 26 -4.35 2.77 -16.63
N ARG A 27 -4.96 3.91 -17.01
CA ARG A 27 -5.17 4.25 -18.42
C ARG A 27 -3.85 4.28 -19.18
N GLU A 28 -2.83 4.91 -18.58
CA GLU A 28 -1.51 5.01 -19.19
C GLU A 28 -0.78 3.66 -19.23
N TYR A 29 -0.79 2.92 -18.11
CA TYR A 29 -0.23 1.57 -18.03
C TYR A 29 -0.78 0.64 -19.11
N PHE A 30 -2.11 0.57 -19.27
CA PHE A 30 -2.71 -0.30 -20.29
C PHE A 30 -2.40 0.17 -21.71
N ARG A 31 -2.20 1.47 -21.92
CA ARG A 31 -1.81 2.04 -23.21
C ARG A 31 -0.35 1.73 -23.55
N GLU A 32 0.57 1.91 -22.59
CA GLU A 32 2.02 1.68 -22.75
C GLU A 32 2.32 0.18 -22.96
N HIS A 33 1.60 -0.72 -22.29
CA HIS A 33 1.85 -2.16 -22.31
C HIS A 33 0.83 -2.97 -23.14
N ALA A 34 0.10 -2.31 -24.03
CA ALA A 34 -0.91 -2.95 -24.86
C ALA A 34 -0.30 -4.10 -25.69
N PHE A 35 -0.97 -5.26 -25.68
CA PHE A 35 -0.57 -6.47 -26.42
C PHE A 35 0.82 -7.03 -26.05
N GLY A 36 1.42 -6.54 -24.97
CA GLY A 36 2.70 -6.99 -24.45
C GLY A 36 2.58 -7.70 -23.11
N ASN A 37 3.74 -7.99 -22.54
CA ASN A 37 3.85 -8.41 -21.14
C ASN A 37 4.17 -7.18 -20.29
N ALA A 38 3.66 -7.17 -19.06
CA ALA A 38 3.95 -6.15 -18.08
C ALA A 38 4.25 -6.79 -16.73
N THR A 39 5.07 -6.09 -15.97
CA THR A 39 5.47 -6.45 -14.62
C THR A 39 4.73 -5.60 -13.59
N PHE A 40 4.87 -5.96 -12.31
CA PHE A 40 4.32 -5.11 -11.26
C PHE A 40 5.08 -3.78 -11.13
N ASP A 41 6.38 -3.76 -11.44
CA ASP A 41 7.18 -2.53 -11.41
C ASP A 41 6.71 -1.54 -12.50
N ASP A 42 6.27 -2.04 -13.66
CA ASP A 42 5.66 -1.21 -14.71
C ASP A 42 4.35 -0.54 -14.24
N LEU A 43 3.54 -1.28 -13.49
CA LEU A 43 2.33 -0.74 -12.86
C LEU A 43 2.68 0.35 -11.84
N LEU A 44 3.65 0.10 -10.96
CA LEU A 44 4.09 1.09 -9.96
C LEU A 44 4.61 2.36 -10.64
N GLY A 45 5.45 2.24 -11.66
CA GLY A 45 5.97 3.40 -12.38
C GLY A 45 4.86 4.24 -13.02
N SER A 46 3.82 3.61 -13.56
CA SER A 46 2.65 4.32 -14.10
C SER A 46 1.86 5.07 -13.02
N LEU A 47 1.73 4.47 -11.83
CA LEU A 47 1.05 5.07 -10.68
C LEU A 47 1.87 6.20 -10.01
N GLU A 48 3.19 6.07 -9.96
CA GLU A 48 4.09 7.14 -9.50
C GLU A 48 3.97 8.38 -10.39
N LYS A 49 4.05 8.19 -11.71
CA LYS A 49 3.87 9.26 -12.71
C LYS A 49 2.54 9.99 -12.53
N SER A 50 1.45 9.25 -12.33
CA SER A 50 0.10 9.85 -12.26
C SER A 50 -0.22 10.48 -10.91
N SER A 51 0.35 9.98 -9.82
CA SER A 51 0.08 10.46 -8.46
C SER A 51 1.10 11.45 -7.92
N GLY A 52 2.28 11.55 -8.54
CA GLY A 52 3.41 12.36 -8.06
C GLY A 52 4.01 11.85 -6.75
N ARG A 53 3.70 10.61 -6.34
CA ARG A 53 4.23 9.97 -5.13
C ARG A 53 5.31 8.97 -5.50
N ASP A 54 6.34 8.86 -4.67
CA ASP A 54 7.31 7.77 -4.71
C ASP A 54 6.67 6.51 -4.09
N LEU A 55 6.61 5.41 -4.85
CA LEU A 55 6.06 4.13 -4.45
C LEU A 55 7.15 3.07 -4.25
N SER A 56 8.44 3.41 -4.36
CA SER A 56 9.55 2.46 -4.17
C SER A 56 9.56 1.81 -2.78
N ASP A 57 9.32 2.62 -1.74
CA ASP A 57 9.20 2.15 -0.35
C ASP A 57 7.96 1.30 -0.14
N TRP A 58 6.83 1.74 -0.71
CA TRP A 58 5.57 1.02 -0.63
C TRP A 58 5.68 -0.36 -1.30
N GLY A 59 6.25 -0.39 -2.52
CA GLY A 59 6.47 -1.62 -3.29
C GLY A 59 7.37 -2.59 -2.53
N ARG A 60 8.44 -2.10 -1.91
CA ARG A 60 9.31 -2.92 -1.06
C ARG A 60 8.56 -3.54 0.11
N GLN A 61 7.79 -2.75 0.86
CA GLN A 61 7.06 -3.26 2.02
C GLN A 61 6.01 -4.30 1.62
N TRP A 62 5.22 -4.04 0.58
CA TRP A 62 4.02 -4.83 0.28
C TRP A 62 4.25 -5.98 -0.72
N LEU A 63 5.25 -5.88 -1.60
CA LEU A 63 5.63 -6.97 -2.52
C LEU A 63 6.71 -7.88 -1.94
N LYS A 64 7.74 -7.30 -1.32
CA LYS A 64 8.99 -8.00 -1.02
C LYS A 64 9.03 -8.56 0.40
N THR A 65 8.07 -8.18 1.24
CA THR A 65 7.95 -8.69 2.62
C THR A 65 6.85 -9.75 2.70
N THR A 66 7.24 -10.96 3.10
CA THR A 66 6.31 -12.06 3.37
C THR A 66 5.92 -12.04 4.84
N GLY A 67 4.62 -12.09 5.14
CA GLY A 67 4.13 -12.07 6.51
C GLY A 67 2.85 -11.25 6.62
N LEU A 68 2.22 -11.31 7.79
CA LEU A 68 1.15 -10.40 8.20
C LEU A 68 1.76 -9.37 9.14
N ASN A 69 1.46 -8.09 8.93
CA ASN A 69 1.79 -7.06 9.93
C ASN A 69 0.90 -7.27 11.14
N ILE A 70 1.50 -7.39 12.32
CA ILE A 70 0.78 -7.44 13.60
C ILE A 70 0.79 -6.04 14.18
N LEU A 71 -0.40 -5.48 14.42
CA LEU A 71 -0.56 -4.20 15.11
C LEU A 71 -1.07 -4.47 16.53
N ARG A 72 -0.36 -3.95 17.53
CA ARG A 72 -0.76 -4.03 18.94
C ARG A 72 -0.75 -2.65 19.60
N PRO A 73 -1.75 -2.35 20.44
CA PRO A 73 -1.73 -1.13 21.22
C PRO A 73 -0.75 -1.29 22.38
N ASP A 74 -0.04 -0.21 22.70
CA ASP A 74 0.80 -0.08 23.88
C ASP A 74 0.46 1.25 24.56
N PHE A 75 -0.01 1.18 25.79
CA PHE A 75 -0.58 2.34 26.46
C PHE A 75 -0.44 2.24 27.98
N ASP A 76 -0.48 3.41 28.61
CA ASP A 76 -0.54 3.57 30.05
C ASP A 76 -1.88 4.23 30.41
N VAL A 77 -2.44 3.90 31.57
CA VAL A 77 -3.66 4.50 32.11
C VAL A 77 -3.42 5.07 33.50
N ASP A 78 -4.14 6.12 33.86
CA ASP A 78 -4.17 6.64 35.23
C ASP A 78 -5.11 5.84 36.14
N ALA A 79 -5.23 6.26 37.40
CA ALA A 79 -6.09 5.62 38.40
C ALA A 79 -7.59 5.68 38.07
N ASP A 80 -8.03 6.64 37.24
CA ASP A 80 -9.40 6.76 36.75
C ASP A 80 -9.62 5.95 35.46
N GLY A 81 -8.60 5.22 34.99
CA GLY A 81 -8.62 4.43 33.77
C GLY A 81 -8.48 5.24 32.48
N LYS A 82 -8.04 6.50 32.55
CA LYS A 82 -7.82 7.34 31.37
C LYS A 82 -6.44 7.10 30.78
N PHE A 83 -6.36 7.01 29.45
CA PHE A 83 -5.08 6.90 28.76
C PHE A 83 -4.19 8.12 29.02
N THR A 84 -2.97 7.87 29.46
CA THR A 84 -1.91 8.89 29.64
C THR A 84 -0.84 8.81 28.56
N ARG A 85 -0.71 7.65 27.92
CA ARG A 85 0.12 7.40 26.73
C ARG A 85 -0.58 6.39 25.84
N PHE A 86 -0.48 6.54 24.52
CA PHE A 86 -0.95 5.54 23.56
C PHE A 86 -0.01 5.48 22.35
N ALA A 87 0.44 4.28 22.02
CA ALA A 87 1.24 3.98 20.85
C ALA A 87 0.65 2.77 20.11
N VAL A 88 0.82 2.75 18.79
CA VAL A 88 0.56 1.56 17.97
C VAL A 88 1.92 0.98 17.62
N LEU A 89 2.19 -0.24 18.08
CA LEU A 89 3.39 -0.97 17.74
C LEU A 89 3.09 -1.91 16.56
N GLN A 90 3.98 -1.90 15.57
CA GLN A 90 3.92 -2.80 14.43
C GLN A 90 5.09 -3.78 14.51
N ASP A 91 4.78 -5.08 14.48
CA ASP A 91 5.74 -6.18 14.41
C ASP A 91 5.51 -6.97 13.10
N GLY A 92 6.60 -7.41 12.44
CA GLY A 92 6.54 -8.16 11.16
C GLY A 92 7.46 -7.61 10.07
#